data_AF-A0A0Q8SAM7-F1
#
_entry.id   AF-A0A0Q8SAM7-F1
#
_cell.length_a   1.000
_cell.length_b   1.000
_cell.length_c   1.000
_cell.angle_alpha   90.00
_cell.angle_beta   90.00
_cell.angle_gamma   90.00
#
_symmetry.space_group_name_H-M   'P 1'
#
loop_
_entity.id
_entity.type
_entity.pdbx_description
1 polymer ?
#
loop_
_entity_poly.entity_id
_entity_poly.type
_entity_poly.pdbx_seq_one_letter_code
_entity_poly.pdbx_strand_id
1 'polypeptide(L)'
;MPSESKPSQASEIADVLNQNIEAAEQIKATASELNVVHAVLSTQIPTEALEGDLQAAVERTDELEQQLSETAEALEKSNDLLREIDAKQSAAATKK
;
A
#
# COMPACT_ATOMS: atom_id res chain seq x y z
N MET A 1 -25.08 28.05 22.05
CA MET A 1 -24.64 26.65 22.23
C MET A 1 -24.32 26.10 20.84
N PRO A 2 -23.06 26.06 20.41
CA PRO A 2 -22.74 25.31 19.20
C PRO A 2 -22.78 23.82 19.58
N SER A 3 -23.68 23.06 18.95
CA SER A 3 -23.63 21.60 19.04
C SER A 3 -22.33 21.17 18.38
N GLU A 4 -21.43 20.58 19.17
CA GLU A 4 -20.34 19.76 18.64
C GLU A 4 -20.96 18.65 17.82
N SER A 5 -21.01 18.86 16.51
CA SER A 5 -21.21 17.81 15.53
C SER A 5 -20.03 16.87 15.67
N LYS A 6 -20.19 15.84 16.51
CA LYS A 6 -19.29 14.67 16.51
C LYS A 6 -19.05 14.29 15.05
N PRO A 7 -17.80 14.12 14.61
CA PRO A 7 -17.56 13.54 13.30
C PRO A 7 -18.37 12.24 13.23
N SER A 8 -19.30 12.16 12.28
CA SER A 8 -20.04 10.92 12.09
C SER A 8 -19.01 9.86 11.76
N GLN A 9 -19.11 8.67 12.34
CA GLN A 9 -18.22 7.53 12.09
C GLN A 9 -17.93 7.29 10.59
N ALA A 10 -18.86 7.65 9.69
CA ALA A 10 -18.66 7.67 8.24
C ALA A 10 -17.54 8.61 7.74
N SER A 11 -17.37 9.79 8.36
CA SER A 11 -16.28 10.73 8.06
C SER A 11 -14.93 10.15 8.46
N GLU A 12 -14.85 9.50 9.63
CA GLU A 12 -13.61 8.86 10.10
C GLU A 12 -13.24 7.66 9.22
N ILE A 13 -14.24 6.87 8.77
CA ILE A 13 -14.01 5.75 7.83
C ILE A 13 -13.55 6.26 6.46
N ALA A 14 -14.13 7.35 5.95
CA ALA A 14 -13.72 7.96 4.68
C ALA A 14 -12.27 8.49 4.74
N ASP A 15 -11.89 9.12 5.85
CA ASP A 15 -10.53 9.61 6.06
C ASP A 15 -9.51 8.47 6.13
N VAL A 16 -9.81 7.39 6.86
CA VAL A 16 -8.96 6.19 6.93
C VAL A 16 -8.85 5.50 5.57
N LEU A 17 -9.94 5.44 4.80
CA LEU A 17 -9.94 4.87 3.46
C LEU A 17 -9.02 5.67 2.52
N ASN A 18 -9.11 7.00 2.53
CA ASN A 18 -8.23 7.85 1.74
C ASN A 18 -6.74 7.68 2.12
N GLN A 19 -6.44 7.64 3.42
CA GLN A 19 -5.06 7.42 3.89
C GLN A 19 -4.50 6.07 3.46
N ASN A 20 -5.31 5.00 3.50
CA ASN A 20 -4.87 3.69 3.06
C ASN A 20 -4.71 3.59 1.53
N ILE A 21 -5.54 4.31 0.75
CA ILE A 21 -5.37 4.39 -0.71
C ILE A 21 -4.04 5.07 -1.03
N GLU A 22 -3.77 6.23 -0.42
CA GLU A 22 -2.52 6.97 -0.63
C GLU A 22 -1.29 6.15 -0.22
N ALA A 23 -1.36 5.46 0.93
CA ALA A 23 -0.30 4.56 1.37
C ALA A 23 -0.06 3.39 0.40
N ALA A 24 -1.13 2.78 -0.13
CA ALA A 24 -1.02 1.69 -1.09
C ALA A 24 -0.39 2.16 -2.42
N GLU A 25 -0.78 3.33 -2.91
CA GLU A 25 -0.19 3.93 -4.11
C GLU A 25 1.30 4.23 -3.91
N GLN A 26 1.68 4.78 -2.76
CA GLN A 26 3.06 5.11 -2.45
C GLN A 26 3.95 3.86 -2.30
N ILE A 27 3.43 2.80 -1.70
CA ILE A 27 4.10 1.49 -1.62
C ILE A 27 4.29 0.91 -3.03
N LYS A 28 3.28 0.98 -3.88
CA LYS A 28 3.36 0.49 -5.27
C LYS A 28 4.35 1.29 -6.12
N ALA A 29 4.40 2.60 -5.94
CA ALA A 29 5.40 3.45 -6.58
C ALA A 29 6.82 3.08 -6.14
N THR A 30 7.02 2.89 -4.83
CA THR A 30 8.31 2.47 -4.26
C THR A 30 8.75 1.10 -4.77
N ALA A 31 7.82 0.13 -4.84
CA ALA A 31 8.08 -1.20 -5.42
C ALA A 31 8.49 -1.10 -6.90
N SER A 32 7.84 -0.23 -7.67
CA SER A 32 8.18 0.00 -9.08
C SER A 32 9.58 0.60 -9.26
N GLU A 33 9.97 1.54 -8.39
CA GLU A 33 11.32 2.11 -8.38
C GLU A 33 12.38 1.06 -8.01
N LEU A 34 12.09 0.23 -7.00
CA LEU A 34 12.95 -0.90 -6.62
C LEU A 34 13.14 -1.91 -7.76
N ASN A 35 12.08 -2.22 -8.52
CA ASN A 35 12.16 -3.09 -9.69
C ASN A 35 13.11 -2.51 -10.77
N VAL A 36 13.03 -1.20 -11.03
CA VAL A 36 13.96 -0.52 -11.96
C VAL A 36 15.40 -0.63 -11.47
N VAL A 37 15.65 -0.41 -10.18
CA VAL A 37 16.97 -0.57 -9.57
C VAL A 37 17.46 -2.01 -9.69
N HIS A 38 16.62 -2.99 -9.38
CA HIS A 38 16.93 -4.41 -9.52
C HIS A 38 17.28 -4.76 -10.97
N ALA A 39 16.48 -4.31 -11.94
CA ALA A 39 16.73 -4.54 -13.35
C ALA A 39 18.06 -3.94 -13.81
N VAL A 40 18.42 -2.74 -13.36
CA VAL A 40 19.73 -2.13 -13.67
C VAL A 40 20.88 -2.92 -13.06
N LEU A 41 20.75 -3.32 -11.78
CA LEU A 41 21.76 -4.14 -11.10
C LEU A 41 21.96 -5.50 -11.76
N SER A 42 20.88 -6.15 -12.19
CA SER A 42 20.91 -7.47 -12.85
C SER A 42 21.39 -7.44 -14.30
N THR A 43 21.19 -6.33 -15.04
CA THR A 43 21.49 -6.28 -16.48
C THR A 43 22.77 -5.56 -16.85
N GLN A 44 23.21 -4.57 -16.07
CA GLN A 44 24.38 -3.75 -16.40
C GLN A 44 25.64 -4.12 -15.63
N ILE A 45 25.53 -4.95 -14.59
CA ILE A 45 26.70 -5.41 -13.84
C ILE A 45 27.10 -6.81 -14.34
N PRO A 46 28.32 -6.97 -14.90
CA PRO A 46 28.80 -8.28 -15.31
C PRO A 46 28.72 -9.26 -14.14
N THR A 47 28.27 -10.48 -14.40
CA THR A 47 28.15 -11.53 -13.36
C THR A 47 29.50 -11.84 -12.70
N GLU A 48 30.63 -11.51 -13.36
CA GLU A 48 31.98 -11.62 -12.78
C GLU A 48 32.32 -10.50 -11.79
N ALA A 49 31.58 -9.38 -11.79
CA ALA A 49 31.70 -8.26 -10.86
C ALA A 49 30.66 -8.32 -9.71
N LEU A 50 29.75 -9.29 -9.76
CA LEU A 50 28.82 -9.66 -8.68
C LEU A 50 29.58 -10.46 -7.60
N GLU A 51 30.55 -9.83 -6.94
CA GLU A 51 31.19 -10.39 -5.75
C GLU A 51 30.49 -9.89 -4.47
N GLY A 52 30.11 -10.81 -3.58
CA GLY A 52 29.72 -10.52 -2.20
C GLY A 52 28.47 -9.65 -2.04
N ASP A 53 28.64 -8.48 -1.39
CA ASP A 53 27.57 -7.59 -0.91
C ASP A 53 26.57 -7.15 -2.00
N LEU A 54 26.98 -7.16 -3.28
CA LEU A 54 26.12 -6.79 -4.39
C LEU A 54 25.05 -7.84 -4.70
N GLN A 55 25.39 -9.14 -4.64
CA GLN A 55 24.41 -10.21 -4.82
C GLN A 55 23.43 -10.26 -3.66
N ALA A 56 23.90 -10.02 -2.43
CA ALA A 56 23.03 -9.87 -1.27
C ALA A 56 22.11 -8.64 -1.40
N ALA A 57 22.58 -7.53 -2.00
CA ALA A 57 21.75 -6.36 -2.27
C ALA A 57 20.66 -6.64 -3.32
N VAL A 58 20.98 -7.42 -4.37
CA VAL A 58 20.03 -7.88 -5.39
C VAL A 58 18.95 -8.76 -4.76
N GLU A 59 19.32 -9.80 -4.02
CA GLU A 59 18.36 -10.71 -3.35
C GLU A 59 17.48 -9.95 -2.34
N ARG A 60 18.08 -9.03 -1.56
CA ARG A 60 17.32 -8.23 -0.59
C ARG A 60 16.37 -7.23 -1.27
N THR A 61 16.70 -6.77 -2.48
CA THR A 61 15.82 -5.90 -3.27
C THR A 61 14.62 -6.68 -3.78
N ASP A 62 14.83 -7.91 -4.26
CA ASP A 62 13.73 -8.82 -4.65
C ASP A 62 12.80 -9.15 -3.48
N GLU A 63 13.35 -9.47 -2.30
CA GLU A 63 12.56 -9.72 -1.09
C GLU A 63 11.72 -8.49 -0.68
N LEU A 64 12.31 -7.29 -0.76
CA LEU A 64 11.61 -6.05 -0.45
C LEU A 64 10.52 -5.74 -1.47
N GLU A 65 10.76 -5.99 -2.76
CA GLU A 65 9.74 -5.84 -3.81
C GLU A 65 8.54 -6.75 -3.53
N GLN A 66 8.80 -8.02 -3.19
CA GLN A 66 7.75 -8.98 -2.87
C GLN A 66 6.95 -8.55 -1.63
N GLN A 67 7.62 -8.14 -0.56
CA GLN A 67 6.96 -7.65 0.66
C GLN A 67 6.12 -6.39 0.42
N LEU A 68 6.63 -5.44 -0.38
CA LEU A 68 5.89 -4.23 -0.74
C LEU A 68 4.65 -4.57 -1.57
N SER A 69 4.77 -5.49 -2.53
CA SER A 69 3.64 -5.97 -3.33
C SER A 69 2.56 -6.63 -2.46
N GLU A 70 2.95 -7.54 -1.56
CA GLU A 70 2.02 -8.18 -0.63
C GLU A 70 1.35 -7.16 0.31
N THR A 71 2.10 -6.16 0.77
CA THR A 71 1.56 -5.09 1.63
C THR A 71 0.56 -4.23 0.87
N ALA A 72 0.83 -3.88 -0.39
CA ALA A 72 -0.10 -3.14 -1.24
C ALA A 72 -1.40 -3.93 -1.45
N GLU A 73 -1.32 -5.24 -1.73
CA GLU A 73 -2.51 -6.08 -1.86
C GLU A 73 -3.31 -6.17 -0.55
N ALA A 74 -2.63 -6.27 0.60
CA ALA A 74 -3.29 -6.30 1.90
C ALA A 74 -4.03 -4.99 2.19
N LEU A 75 -3.43 -3.85 1.82
CA LEU A 75 -4.07 -2.53 1.93
C LEU A 75 -5.26 -2.40 0.98
N GLU A 76 -5.17 -2.90 -0.24
CA GLU A 76 -6.29 -2.90 -1.19
C GLU A 76 -7.48 -3.71 -0.65
N LYS A 77 -7.22 -4.91 -0.12
CA LYS A 77 -8.25 -5.73 0.56
C LYS A 77 -8.85 -5.03 1.77
N SER A 78 -8.02 -4.34 2.56
CA SER A 78 -8.48 -3.54 3.70
C SER A 78 -9.39 -2.39 3.25
N ASN A 79 -9.05 -1.72 2.16
CA ASN A 79 -9.85 -0.66 1.56
C ASN A 79 -11.21 -1.15 1.07
N ASP A 80 -11.26 -2.32 0.44
CA ASP A 80 -12.51 -2.93 -0.01
C ASP A 80 -13.42 -3.31 1.17
N LEU A 81 -12.86 -3.86 2.25
CA LEU A 81 -13.60 -4.14 3.47
C LEU A 81 -14.16 -2.86 4.12
N LEU A 82 -13.37 -1.78 4.16
CA LEU A 82 -13.83 -0.49 4.68
C LEU A 82 -14.96 0.10 3.84
N ARG A 83 -14.88 0.01 2.50
CA ARG A 83 -15.96 0.40 1.59
C ARG A 83 -17.23 -0.41 1.81
N GLU A 84 -17.11 -1.71 2.03
CA GLU A 84 -18.27 -2.55 2.36
C GLU A 84 -18.92 -2.17 3.68
N ILE A 85 -18.12 -1.86 4.72
CA ILE A 85 -18.61 -1.44 6.03
C ILE A 85 -19.35 -0.10 5.88
N ASP A 86 -18.75 0.87 5.18
CA ASP A 86 -19.36 2.18 4.93
C ASP A 86 -20.70 2.06 4.17
N ALA A 87 -20.74 1.23 3.13
CA ALA A 87 -21.95 0.96 2.36
C ALA A 87 -23.05 0.31 3.23
N LYS A 88 -22.69 -0.66 4.09
CA LYS A 88 -23.62 -1.31 5.02
C LYS A 88 -24.15 -0.34 6.08
N GLN A 89 -23.30 0.55 6.60
CA GLN A 89 -23.70 1.58 7.57
C GLN A 89 -24.63 2.63 6.94
N SER A 90 -24.32 3.06 5.72
CA SER A 90 -25.15 3.99 4.94
C SER A 90 -26.55 3.41 4.67
N ALA A 91 -26.63 2.14 4.27
CA ALA A 91 -27.91 1.46 4.01
C ALA A 91 -28.74 1.22 5.29
N ALA A 92 -28.10 1.04 6.45
CA ALA A 92 -28.78 0.90 7.74
C ALA A 92 -29.35 2.24 8.24
N ALA A 93 -28.69 3.37 7.93
CA ALA A 93 -29.15 4.71 8.29
C ALA A 93 -30.38 5.17 7.49
N THR A 94 -30.59 4.67 6.26
CA THR A 94 -31.76 5.02 5.44
C THR A 94 -33.03 4.23 5.80
N LYS A 95 -32.92 3.18 6.62
CA LYS A 95 -34.03 2.25 6.94
C LYS A 95 -34.68 2.49 8.31
N LYS A 96 -34.32 3.57 9.00
CA LYS A 96 -34.76 3.91 10.35
C LYS A 96 -35.43 5.28 10.36
#